data_AF-A0A4P2Q9Q1-F1
#
_entry.id   AF-A0A4P2Q9Q1-F1
#
_cell.length_a   1.000
_cell.length_b   1.000
_cell.length_c   1.000
_cell.angle_alpha   90.00
_cell.angle_beta   90.00
_cell.angle_gamma   90.00
#
_symmetry.space_group_name_H-M   'P 1'
#
loop_
_entity.id
_entity.type
_entity.pdbx_description
1 polymer ?
#
loop_
_entity_poly.entity_id
_entity_poly.type
_entity_poly.pdbx_seq_one_letter_code
_entity_poly.pdbx_strand_id
1 'polypeptide(L)'
;MRRTTGLLPLLLLAPLAGSSWLGCHAIAGIEDRTFVPPKEENTDPPPVSEACTSYCDAVMASCTGENQVYSTLETCHGVCAALDPGDPLEPVGNTLACRARQADLAGRTGEPSVHCPAAGPGGAGVCGSNCESYCALQAASCSPEFPTQEECVAMCAGLKDVEAFDVIENHEGDTLQCRLVHVSSATVEPDEHCRHASLIPVEPCVDPAGTQPGCEDYCQVVMTSCAGDLAVYESREQCLSVCSALAPGGAEDRTENTVGCRKYHAYSAMLDPVTHCGHAGPGGDGHCGMDNDATSTGNCASYCRLLEAACGEMYDAIFTAQEECEIACSAVPGAAGDSGYAVASAEGDTLACRLLHVSRAFDDPGACTAALGEDPCL
;
A
#
# COMPACT_ATOMS: atom_id res chain seq x y z
N MET A 1 42.23 -21.35 -33.04
CA MET A 1 42.52 -19.92 -32.75
C MET A 1 42.48 -19.70 -31.25
N ARG A 2 43.32 -18.78 -30.77
CA ARG A 2 43.85 -18.70 -29.39
C ARG A 2 42.80 -18.32 -28.32
N ARG A 3 42.95 -18.94 -27.15
CA ARG A 3 42.43 -18.54 -25.83
C ARG A 3 43.03 -17.19 -25.40
N THR A 4 42.24 -16.36 -24.72
CA THR A 4 42.72 -15.42 -23.69
C THR A 4 41.70 -15.27 -22.57
N THR A 5 41.95 -15.96 -21.47
CA THR A 5 41.46 -15.70 -20.11
C THR A 5 42.22 -14.49 -19.54
N GLY A 6 41.50 -13.45 -19.11
CA GLY A 6 42.07 -12.32 -18.37
C GLY A 6 41.88 -12.51 -16.87
N LEU A 7 42.99 -12.72 -16.15
CA LEU A 7 43.07 -12.61 -14.69
C LEU A 7 43.08 -11.13 -14.28
N LEU A 8 42.23 -10.74 -13.33
CA LEU A 8 42.35 -9.48 -12.59
C LEU A 8 43.19 -9.71 -11.31
N PRO A 9 44.11 -8.81 -10.95
CA PRO A 9 44.94 -8.97 -9.76
C PRO A 9 44.23 -8.44 -8.50
N LEU A 10 44.27 -9.27 -7.46
CA LEU A 10 43.94 -8.94 -6.08
C LEU A 10 45.02 -8.01 -5.52
N LEU A 11 44.70 -6.74 -5.26
CA LEU A 11 45.58 -5.79 -4.56
C LEU A 11 45.23 -5.82 -3.07
N LEU A 12 46.11 -6.47 -2.30
CA LEU A 12 46.17 -6.40 -0.83
C LEU A 12 46.58 -4.99 -0.38
N LEU A 13 45.76 -4.35 0.44
CA LEU A 13 46.14 -3.21 1.27
C LEU A 13 45.67 -3.44 2.71
N ALA A 14 46.65 -3.59 3.60
CA ALA A 14 46.52 -3.56 5.05
C ALA A 14 47.78 -2.85 5.60
N PRO A 15 47.86 -2.53 6.91
CA PRO A 15 47.22 -1.41 7.58
C PRO A 15 48.29 -0.40 8.07
N LEU A 16 47.96 0.89 8.11
CA LEU A 16 48.79 1.90 8.80
C LEU A 16 48.09 2.34 10.08
N ALA A 17 48.56 1.76 11.18
CA ALA A 17 48.35 2.25 12.54
C ALA A 17 49.07 3.60 12.71
N GLY A 18 48.31 4.63 13.07
CA GLY A 18 48.81 5.94 13.46
C GLY A 18 48.02 6.45 14.65
N SER A 19 48.61 6.29 15.83
CA SER A 19 48.07 6.76 17.10
C SER A 19 48.15 8.29 17.21
N SER A 20 47.00 8.94 17.38
CA SER A 20 46.87 10.29 17.92
C SER A 20 45.76 10.32 18.96
N TRP A 21 46.02 9.67 20.09
CA TRP A 21 45.29 9.85 21.34
C TRP A 21 45.86 11.05 22.08
N LEU A 22 45.28 12.24 21.92
CA LEU A 22 45.46 13.36 22.84
C LEU A 22 44.27 14.34 22.69
N GLY A 23 43.37 14.36 23.68
CA GLY A 23 42.66 15.59 24.07
C GLY A 23 41.14 15.69 23.84
N CYS A 24 40.32 14.87 24.52
CA CYS A 24 38.92 15.20 24.86
C CYS A 24 38.60 14.74 26.30
N HIS A 25 39.09 15.46 27.31
CA HIS A 25 38.82 15.17 28.73
C HIS A 25 38.25 16.36 29.53
N ALA A 26 37.61 17.34 28.88
CA ALA A 26 37.14 18.53 29.59
C ALA A 26 35.77 19.10 29.16
N ILE A 27 34.87 18.29 28.60
CA ILE A 27 33.45 18.69 28.44
C ILE A 27 32.53 17.51 28.80
N ALA A 28 32.74 16.92 29.97
CA ALA A 28 31.72 16.12 30.63
C ALA A 28 31.25 16.93 31.84
N GLY A 29 30.22 17.76 31.62
CA GLY A 29 29.44 18.34 32.70
C GLY A 29 28.69 17.22 33.41
N ILE A 30 29.40 16.47 34.26
CA ILE A 30 28.80 15.54 35.21
C ILE A 30 28.33 16.41 36.37
N GLU A 31 27.13 16.96 36.22
CA GLU A 31 26.39 17.49 37.36
C GLU A 31 25.90 16.30 38.19
N ASP A 32 26.07 16.38 39.51
CA ASP A 32 25.55 15.39 40.46
C ASP A 32 24.05 15.22 40.24
N ARG A 33 23.66 14.10 39.63
CA ARG A 33 22.25 13.72 39.50
C ARG A 33 21.75 13.35 40.89
N THR A 34 21.15 14.31 41.58
CA THR A 34 20.36 14.02 42.78
C THR A 34 19.27 13.03 42.41
N PHE A 35 19.24 11.88 43.08
CA PHE A 35 18.15 10.92 42.98
C PHE A 35 16.85 11.62 43.36
N VAL A 36 16.04 11.95 42.36
CA VAL A 36 14.66 12.38 42.56
C VAL A 36 13.87 11.09 42.78
N PRO A 37 13.34 10.83 43.98
CA PRO A 37 12.45 9.68 44.17
C PRO A 37 11.31 9.78 43.14
N PRO A 38 10.81 8.65 42.62
CA PRO A 38 9.73 8.68 41.64
C PRO A 38 8.59 9.51 42.23
N LYS A 39 8.34 10.69 41.62
CA LYS A 39 7.16 11.47 41.93
C LYS A 39 5.97 10.55 41.64
N GLU A 40 5.00 10.54 42.55
CA GLU A 40 3.69 9.97 42.28
C GLU A 40 3.29 10.37 40.87
N GLU A 41 3.00 9.35 40.05
CA GLU A 41 2.76 9.46 38.62
C GLU A 41 1.66 10.50 38.42
N ASN A 42 2.06 11.71 37.99
CA ASN A 42 1.10 12.74 37.64
C ASN A 42 0.44 12.22 36.37
N THR A 43 -0.80 11.73 36.49
CA THR A 43 -1.59 11.19 35.37
C THR A 43 -2.04 12.25 34.39
N ASP A 44 -1.63 13.50 34.58
CA ASP A 44 -1.94 14.59 33.68
C ASP A 44 -1.07 14.47 32.42
N PRO A 45 -1.68 14.42 31.22
CA PRO A 45 -0.92 14.41 29.98
C PRO A 45 -0.01 15.64 29.90
N PRO A 46 1.16 15.52 29.25
CA PRO A 46 2.08 16.64 29.11
C PRO A 46 1.37 17.84 28.47
N PRO A 47 1.66 19.07 28.93
CA PRO A 47 1.01 20.25 28.40
C PRO A 47 1.32 20.41 26.91
N VAL A 48 0.28 20.71 26.14
CA VAL A 48 0.37 21.03 24.71
C VAL A 48 1.30 22.24 24.51
N SER A 49 2.15 22.21 23.48
CA SER A 49 3.08 23.31 23.21
C SER A 49 2.35 24.57 22.74
N GLU A 50 2.92 25.75 23.00
CA GLU A 50 2.33 27.03 22.58
C GLU A 50 2.16 27.13 21.06
N ALA A 51 3.12 26.58 20.30
CA ALA A 51 3.03 26.48 18.84
C ALA A 51 1.83 25.65 18.41
N CYS A 52 1.58 24.55 19.11
CA CYS A 52 0.48 23.66 18.85
C CYS A 52 -0.88 24.30 19.17
N THR A 53 -0.99 24.96 20.33
CA THR A 53 -2.18 25.74 20.68
C THR A 53 -2.46 26.83 19.64
N SER A 54 -1.42 27.58 19.23
CA SER A 54 -1.58 28.65 18.23
C SER A 54 -2.04 28.12 16.86
N TYR A 55 -1.47 27.00 16.42
CA TYR A 55 -1.89 26.33 15.18
C TYR A 55 -3.34 25.84 15.28
N CYS A 56 -3.68 25.14 16.37
CA CYS A 56 -5.01 24.58 16.54
C CYS A 56 -6.08 25.66 16.66
N ASP A 57 -5.80 26.77 17.34
CA ASP A 57 -6.71 27.93 17.36
C ASP A 57 -6.90 28.50 15.95
N ALA A 58 -5.81 28.66 15.18
CA ALA A 58 -5.87 29.23 13.83
C ALA A 58 -6.62 28.33 12.83
N VAL A 59 -6.34 27.02 12.83
CA VAL A 59 -6.97 26.07 11.90
C VAL A 59 -8.44 25.89 12.25
N MET A 60 -8.80 25.78 13.53
CA MET A 60 -10.20 25.64 13.95
C MET A 60 -11.02 26.91 13.65
N ALA A 61 -10.39 28.09 13.65
CA ALA A 61 -11.04 29.34 13.27
C ALA A 61 -11.18 29.52 11.75
N SER A 62 -10.19 29.09 10.97
CA SER A 62 -10.10 29.38 9.52
C SER A 62 -10.69 28.28 8.66
N CYS A 63 -10.64 27.03 9.13
CA CYS A 63 -11.02 25.82 8.39
C CYS A 63 -12.29 25.22 9.01
N THR A 64 -13.43 25.71 8.53
CA THR A 64 -14.78 25.35 9.03
C THR A 64 -15.70 24.96 7.87
N GLY A 65 -16.86 24.38 8.18
CA GLY A 65 -17.81 23.91 7.17
C GLY A 65 -17.19 22.82 6.29
N GLU A 66 -17.36 22.93 4.97
CA GLU A 66 -16.77 22.02 3.96
C GLU A 66 -15.23 22.02 3.93
N ASN A 67 -14.58 22.93 4.66
CA ASN A 67 -13.11 22.96 4.77
C ASN A 67 -12.63 22.52 6.16
N GLN A 68 -13.51 21.93 6.98
CA GLN A 68 -13.15 21.48 8.32
C GLN A 68 -12.20 20.28 8.23
N VAL A 69 -11.04 20.41 8.90
CA VAL A 69 -9.99 19.38 8.89
C VAL A 69 -9.76 18.69 10.24
N TYR A 70 -10.45 19.15 11.29
CA TYR A 70 -10.48 18.47 12.59
C TYR A 70 -11.89 18.56 13.17
N SER A 71 -12.39 17.44 13.69
CA SER A 71 -13.70 17.37 14.34
C SER A 71 -13.70 18.05 15.71
N THR A 72 -12.58 17.97 16.44
CA THR A 72 -12.42 18.53 17.79
C THR A 72 -11.06 19.19 17.98
N LEU A 73 -10.99 20.10 18.96
CA LEU A 73 -9.72 20.72 19.38
C LEU A 73 -8.75 19.68 19.97
N GLU A 74 -9.27 18.65 20.65
CA GLU A 74 -8.47 17.60 21.27
C GLU A 74 -7.77 16.74 20.20
N THR A 75 -8.50 16.34 19.15
CA THR A 75 -7.92 15.66 17.99
C THR A 75 -6.85 16.51 17.29
N CYS A 76 -7.08 17.82 17.15
CA CYS A 76 -6.07 18.72 16.60
C CYS A 76 -4.79 18.72 17.45
N HIS A 77 -4.91 18.84 18.77
CA HIS A 77 -3.77 18.80 19.67
C HIS A 77 -3.05 17.45 19.64
N GLY A 78 -3.77 16.33 19.57
CA GLY A 78 -3.20 14.99 19.47
C GLY A 78 -2.38 14.80 18.19
N VAL A 79 -2.94 15.17 17.03
CA VAL A 79 -2.21 15.14 15.74
C VAL A 79 -0.99 16.05 15.78
N CYS A 80 -1.16 17.28 16.25
CA CYS A 80 -0.10 18.26 16.32
C CYS A 80 1.06 17.84 17.24
N ALA A 81 0.79 17.15 18.34
CA ALA A 81 1.81 16.61 19.23
C ALA A 81 2.65 15.49 18.57
N ALA A 82 2.12 14.82 17.54
CA ALA A 82 2.80 13.77 16.79
C ALA A 82 3.65 14.29 15.61
N LEU A 83 3.53 15.57 15.24
CA LEU A 83 4.26 16.17 14.13
C LEU A 83 5.63 16.70 14.57
N ASP A 84 6.61 16.65 13.66
CA ASP A 84 7.87 17.40 13.84
C ASP A 84 7.53 18.90 13.90
N PRO A 85 8.00 19.64 14.92
CA PRO A 85 7.79 21.09 15.01
C PRO A 85 8.20 21.86 13.73
N GLY A 86 9.30 21.45 13.08
CA GLY A 86 9.88 22.17 11.94
C GLY A 86 10.46 23.55 12.28
N ASP A 87 10.92 24.28 11.25
CA ASP A 87 11.38 25.66 11.36
C ASP A 87 10.27 26.65 10.93
N PRO A 88 9.79 27.54 11.83
CA PRO A 88 8.81 28.57 11.48
C PRO A 88 9.26 29.55 10.38
N LEU A 89 10.57 29.73 10.17
CA LEU A 89 11.14 30.57 9.12
C LEU A 89 11.25 29.83 7.77
N GLU A 90 11.31 28.50 7.81
CA GLU A 90 11.33 27.62 6.64
C GLU A 90 10.23 26.53 6.76
N PRO A 91 8.95 26.93 6.72
CA PRO A 91 7.83 26.04 7.01
C PRO A 91 7.54 25.13 5.81
N VAL A 92 8.30 24.05 5.70
CA VAL A 92 8.24 23.04 4.62
C VAL A 92 8.20 21.61 5.20
N GLY A 93 7.89 20.63 4.35
CA GLY A 93 7.83 19.21 4.71
C GLY A 93 6.65 18.86 5.61
N ASN A 94 6.63 17.61 6.09
CA ASN A 94 5.63 17.11 7.04
C ASN A 94 5.87 17.65 8.45
N THR A 95 5.65 18.95 8.64
CA THR A 95 5.95 19.67 9.89
C THR A 95 4.77 20.51 10.38
N LEU A 96 4.72 20.73 11.69
CA LEU A 96 3.77 21.65 12.33
C LEU A 96 3.93 23.07 11.80
N ALA A 97 5.16 23.57 11.64
CA ALA A 97 5.43 24.90 11.09
C ALA A 97 4.81 25.10 9.69
N CYS A 98 4.89 24.10 8.81
CA CYS A 98 4.23 24.13 7.51
C CYS A 98 2.70 24.27 7.65
N ARG A 99 2.08 23.41 8.46
CA ARG A 99 0.61 23.41 8.65
C ARG A 99 0.11 24.69 9.30
N ALA A 100 0.85 25.23 10.27
CA ALA A 100 0.56 26.51 10.91
C ALA A 100 0.53 27.65 9.89
N ARG A 101 1.48 27.67 8.94
CA ARG A 101 1.47 28.65 7.85
C ARG A 101 0.25 28.49 6.95
N GLN A 102 -0.15 27.26 6.61
CA GLN A 102 -1.33 27.03 5.77
C GLN A 102 -2.61 27.48 6.49
N ALA A 103 -2.76 27.18 7.78
CA ALA A 103 -3.90 27.65 8.58
C ALA A 103 -3.98 29.20 8.63
N ASP A 104 -2.84 29.88 8.83
CA ASP A 104 -2.78 31.35 8.80
C ASP A 104 -3.12 31.93 7.42
N LEU A 105 -2.62 31.30 6.34
CA LEU A 105 -2.95 31.72 4.97
C LEU A 105 -4.45 31.56 4.69
N ALA A 106 -5.07 30.45 5.09
CA ALA A 106 -6.51 30.23 4.93
C ALA A 106 -7.33 31.42 5.48
N GLY A 107 -7.02 31.86 6.71
CA GLY A 107 -7.70 32.98 7.36
C GLY A 107 -7.36 34.35 6.75
N ARG A 108 -6.10 34.57 6.36
CA ARG A 108 -5.64 35.87 5.84
C ARG A 108 -6.04 36.13 4.40
N THR A 109 -6.01 35.11 3.54
CA THR A 109 -6.38 35.25 2.12
C THR A 109 -7.88 35.09 1.91
N GLY A 110 -8.58 34.41 2.82
CA GLY A 110 -9.98 34.05 2.65
C GLY A 110 -10.18 32.92 1.63
N GLU A 111 -9.15 32.08 1.43
CA GLU A 111 -9.16 30.95 0.48
C GLU A 111 -9.02 29.61 1.22
N PRO A 112 -9.97 29.24 2.10
CA PRO A 112 -9.88 28.03 2.91
C PRO A 112 -9.79 26.75 2.06
N SER A 113 -10.47 26.68 0.91
CA SER A 113 -10.40 25.50 0.02
C SER A 113 -9.02 25.27 -0.60
N VAL A 114 -8.15 26.28 -0.62
CA VAL A 114 -6.78 26.15 -1.12
C VAL A 114 -5.84 25.69 0.01
N HIS A 115 -6.03 26.23 1.21
CA HIS A 115 -5.04 26.10 2.29
C HIS A 115 -5.41 25.07 3.35
N CYS A 116 -6.69 24.85 3.63
CA CYS A 116 -7.13 23.94 4.68
C CYS A 116 -6.71 22.48 4.44
N PRO A 117 -6.79 21.91 3.23
CA PRO A 117 -6.31 20.54 3.00
C PRO A 117 -4.84 20.34 3.41
N ALA A 118 -3.98 21.33 3.12
CA ALA A 118 -2.58 21.34 3.51
C ALA A 118 -2.38 21.61 5.02
N ALA A 119 -3.29 22.34 5.65
CA ALA A 119 -3.30 22.58 7.09
C ALA A 119 -3.85 21.39 7.90
N GLY A 120 -4.56 20.44 7.28
CA GLY A 120 -5.16 19.27 7.93
C GLY A 120 -4.15 18.19 8.32
N PRO A 121 -4.60 16.98 8.73
CA PRO A 121 -3.71 15.91 9.19
C PRO A 121 -2.88 15.27 8.06
N GLY A 122 -3.38 15.20 6.83
CA GLY A 122 -2.69 14.56 5.69
C GLY A 122 -1.63 15.43 5.00
N GLY A 123 -1.84 16.75 4.91
CA GLY A 123 -0.87 17.67 4.30
C GLY A 123 -0.91 17.80 2.78
N ALA A 124 -1.75 17.03 2.10
CA ALA A 124 -2.19 17.26 0.72
C ALA A 124 -1.05 17.54 -0.28
N GLY A 125 0.14 16.97 -0.05
CA GLY A 125 1.35 17.17 -0.86
C GLY A 125 2.08 18.50 -0.64
N VAL A 126 1.52 19.43 0.14
CA VAL A 126 2.12 20.76 0.41
C VAL A 126 2.94 20.72 1.69
N CYS A 127 2.39 20.15 2.76
CA CYS A 127 3.07 19.95 4.04
C CYS A 127 3.38 18.47 4.24
N GLY A 128 4.07 17.89 3.26
CA GLY A 128 4.24 16.44 3.13
C GLY A 128 3.12 15.77 2.33
N SER A 129 3.37 14.53 1.90
CA SER A 129 2.34 13.69 1.28
C SER A 129 1.37 13.13 2.33
N ASN A 130 0.15 12.79 1.89
CA ASN A 130 -0.84 12.15 2.76
C ASN A 130 -0.30 10.87 3.40
N CYS A 131 0.50 10.08 2.67
CA CYS A 131 1.13 8.87 3.19
C CYS A 131 2.22 9.13 4.23
N GLU A 132 3.07 10.15 4.02
CA GLU A 132 4.08 10.53 5.01
C GLU A 132 3.42 10.91 6.35
N SER A 133 2.32 11.67 6.30
CA SER A 133 1.60 12.08 7.50
C SER A 133 0.81 10.93 8.12
N TYR A 134 0.09 10.14 7.33
CA TYR A 134 -0.63 8.95 7.79
C TYR A 134 0.31 8.00 8.54
N CYS A 135 1.46 7.64 7.95
CA CYS A 135 2.41 6.72 8.56
C CYS A 135 3.06 7.30 9.82
N ALA A 136 3.34 8.60 9.85
CA ALA A 136 3.87 9.26 11.05
C ALA A 136 2.86 9.22 12.21
N LEU A 137 1.57 9.48 11.92
CA LEU A 137 0.50 9.39 12.91
C LEU A 137 0.25 7.96 13.36
N GLN A 138 0.26 6.99 12.43
CA GLN A 138 0.10 5.57 12.77
C GLN A 138 1.21 5.11 13.72
N ALA A 139 2.47 5.46 13.44
CA ALA A 139 3.60 5.12 14.28
C ALA A 139 3.55 5.80 15.66
N ALA A 140 2.97 7.01 15.76
CA ALA A 140 2.88 7.76 17.00
C ALA A 140 1.72 7.32 17.90
N SER A 141 0.59 6.91 17.31
CA SER A 141 -0.67 6.69 18.05
C SER A 141 -1.13 5.23 18.07
N CYS A 142 -0.63 4.40 17.17
CA CYS A 142 -1.02 3.01 17.02
C CYS A 142 0.18 2.05 17.09
N SER A 143 -0.11 0.76 17.09
CA SER A 143 0.95 -0.24 16.87
C SER A 143 1.39 -0.16 15.41
N PRO A 144 2.68 0.06 15.11
CA PRO A 144 3.13 0.18 13.73
C PRO A 144 2.96 -1.16 13.00
N GLU A 145 2.35 -1.11 11.82
CA GLU A 145 2.20 -2.29 10.95
C GLU A 145 3.52 -2.64 10.23
N PHE A 146 4.39 -1.65 10.05
CA PHE A 146 5.68 -1.78 9.39
C PHE A 146 6.84 -1.43 10.32
N PRO A 147 8.01 -2.08 10.17
CA PRO A 147 9.20 -1.74 10.92
C PRO A 147 9.69 -0.31 10.70
N THR A 148 9.48 0.25 9.50
CA THR A 148 9.98 1.58 9.13
C THR A 148 8.94 2.48 8.49
N GLN A 149 9.15 3.78 8.64
CA GLN A 149 8.36 4.82 7.98
C GLN A 149 8.39 4.68 6.45
N GLU A 150 9.54 4.36 5.87
CA GLU A 150 9.72 4.22 4.42
C GLU A 150 8.88 3.08 3.85
N GLU A 151 8.89 1.92 4.53
CA GLU A 151 8.05 0.77 4.15
C GLU A 151 6.56 1.09 4.26
N CYS A 152 6.14 1.77 5.33
CA CYS A 152 4.75 2.21 5.47
C CYS A 152 4.34 3.16 4.35
N VAL A 153 5.16 4.17 4.03
CA VAL A 153 4.86 5.15 2.98
C VAL A 153 4.80 4.46 1.61
N ALA A 154 5.70 3.51 1.34
CA ALA A 154 5.68 2.74 0.11
C ALA A 154 4.39 1.93 -0.05
N MET A 155 3.92 1.24 1.01
CA MET A 155 2.67 0.48 0.95
C MET A 155 1.43 1.37 0.92
N CYS A 156 1.45 2.49 1.65
CA CYS A 156 0.37 3.48 1.63
C CYS A 156 0.11 4.04 0.23
N ALA A 157 1.13 4.13 -0.64
CA ALA A 157 0.95 4.57 -2.02
C ALA A 157 0.02 3.66 -2.84
N GLY A 158 -0.26 2.43 -2.36
CA GLY A 158 -1.22 1.52 -2.94
C GLY A 158 -2.68 1.89 -2.62
N LEU A 159 -2.92 2.70 -1.59
CA LEU A 159 -4.26 3.13 -1.19
C LEU A 159 -4.84 4.15 -2.17
N LYS A 160 -6.16 4.14 -2.28
CA LYS A 160 -6.90 5.19 -2.99
C LYS A 160 -6.81 6.51 -2.26
N ASP A 161 -6.11 7.47 -2.84
CA ASP A 161 -6.00 8.84 -2.35
C ASP A 161 -7.02 9.72 -3.10
N VAL A 162 -8.04 10.22 -2.40
CA VAL A 162 -9.02 11.16 -2.97
C VAL A 162 -8.60 12.64 -2.85
N GLU A 163 -7.32 12.86 -2.51
CA GLU A 163 -6.60 14.12 -2.32
C GLU A 163 -7.18 15.03 -1.23
N ALA A 164 -8.40 15.54 -1.45
CA ALA A 164 -9.07 16.44 -0.53
C ALA A 164 -9.47 15.71 0.76
N PHE A 165 -9.03 16.25 1.88
CA PHE A 165 -9.43 15.79 3.21
C PHE A 165 -10.57 16.67 3.74
N ASP A 166 -11.71 16.04 3.98
CA ASP A 166 -12.89 16.58 4.64
C ASP A 166 -13.23 15.66 5.80
N VAL A 167 -13.11 16.17 7.03
CA VAL A 167 -13.35 15.34 8.22
C VAL A 167 -14.79 14.87 8.32
N ILE A 168 -15.75 15.52 7.67
CA ILE A 168 -17.19 15.16 7.72
C ILE A 168 -17.51 14.07 6.70
N GLU A 169 -16.96 14.16 5.50
CA GLU A 169 -17.28 13.23 4.40
C GLU A 169 -16.39 12.00 4.37
N ASN A 170 -15.16 12.07 4.89
CA ASN A 170 -14.20 10.98 4.83
C ASN A 170 -14.28 10.02 6.03
N HIS A 171 -15.48 9.68 6.51
CA HIS A 171 -15.66 8.73 7.63
C HIS A 171 -15.87 7.27 7.19
N GLU A 172 -15.99 7.03 5.89
CA GLU A 172 -16.24 5.71 5.31
C GLU A 172 -15.56 5.56 3.96
N GLY A 173 -15.61 4.34 3.40
CA GLY A 173 -15.03 4.03 2.10
C GLY A 173 -13.56 3.64 2.18
N ASP A 174 -13.13 2.83 1.22
CA ASP A 174 -11.75 2.35 1.14
C ASP A 174 -10.83 3.43 0.56
N THR A 175 -10.50 4.44 1.37
CA THR A 175 -9.63 5.56 1.01
C THR A 175 -8.56 5.80 2.07
N LEU A 176 -7.47 6.47 1.66
CA LEU A 176 -6.46 7.00 2.57
C LEU A 176 -7.06 8.06 3.50
N GLN A 177 -8.00 8.87 3.01
CA GLN A 177 -8.66 9.91 3.78
C GLN A 177 -9.48 9.35 4.95
N CYS A 178 -10.22 8.26 4.73
CA CYS A 178 -10.90 7.56 5.83
C CYS A 178 -9.92 7.11 6.91
N ARG A 179 -8.81 6.51 6.50
CA ARG A 179 -7.75 6.08 7.42
C ARG A 179 -7.08 7.26 8.11
N LEU A 180 -6.92 8.41 7.43
CA LEU A 180 -6.42 9.64 8.03
C LEU A 180 -7.37 10.20 9.11
N VAL A 181 -8.69 10.13 8.90
CA VAL A 181 -9.66 10.50 9.93
C VAL A 181 -9.49 9.61 11.15
N HIS A 182 -9.42 8.29 10.96
CA HIS A 182 -9.29 7.36 12.08
C HIS A 182 -7.94 7.42 12.78
N VAL A 183 -6.83 7.56 12.05
CA VAL A 183 -5.50 7.70 12.69
C VAL A 183 -5.40 9.02 13.45
N SER A 184 -6.08 10.07 12.97
CA SER A 184 -6.14 11.35 13.69
C SER A 184 -6.93 11.19 14.99
N SER A 185 -8.10 10.56 14.96
CA SER A 185 -8.89 10.30 16.17
C SER A 185 -8.18 9.33 17.14
N ALA A 186 -7.36 8.41 16.63
CA ALA A 186 -6.55 7.50 17.44
C ALA A 186 -5.50 8.22 18.30
N THR A 187 -5.15 9.48 17.99
CA THR A 187 -4.29 10.31 18.86
C THR A 187 -4.92 10.61 20.23
N VAL A 188 -6.25 10.43 20.34
CA VAL A 188 -7.04 10.64 21.56
C VAL A 188 -7.60 9.32 22.08
N GLU A 189 -8.17 8.50 21.18
CA GLU A 189 -8.84 7.24 21.51
C GLU A 189 -8.26 6.06 20.68
N PRO A 190 -7.03 5.61 20.96
CA PRO A 190 -6.33 4.63 20.13
C PRO A 190 -7.04 3.27 20.08
N ASP A 191 -7.62 2.80 21.20
CA ASP A 191 -8.29 1.51 21.29
C ASP A 191 -9.50 1.40 20.33
N GLU A 192 -10.22 2.51 20.10
CA GLU A 192 -11.38 2.52 19.22
C GLU A 192 -11.02 2.69 17.74
N HIS A 193 -9.97 3.47 17.45
CA HIS A 193 -9.72 3.95 16.09
C HIS A 193 -8.53 3.32 15.38
N CYS A 194 -7.53 2.77 16.08
CA CYS A 194 -6.34 2.23 15.42
C CYS A 194 -6.66 1.10 14.43
N ARG A 195 -7.62 0.23 14.75
CA ARG A 195 -8.01 -0.87 13.85
C ARG A 195 -8.64 -0.38 12.53
N HIS A 196 -9.27 0.79 12.53
CA HIS A 196 -9.89 1.40 11.35
C HIS A 196 -8.87 2.17 10.50
N ALA A 197 -7.73 2.51 11.10
CA ALA A 197 -6.61 3.16 10.44
C ALA A 197 -5.63 2.17 9.80
N SER A 198 -5.93 0.87 9.74
CA SER A 198 -5.07 -0.15 9.13
C SER A 198 -4.92 0.06 7.62
N LEU A 199 -3.78 -0.34 7.03
CA LEU A 199 -3.68 -0.40 5.57
C LEU A 199 -4.68 -1.40 4.99
N ILE A 200 -4.87 -2.54 5.66
CA ILE A 200 -5.90 -3.51 5.27
C ILE A 200 -7.27 -2.88 5.55
N PRO A 201 -8.18 -2.82 4.56
CA PRO A 201 -9.50 -2.26 4.75
C PRO A 201 -10.25 -2.98 5.89
N VAL A 202 -10.65 -2.21 6.90
CA VAL A 202 -11.51 -2.65 8.01
C VAL A 202 -12.58 -1.60 8.20
N GLU A 203 -13.82 -2.04 8.44
CA GLU A 203 -14.96 -1.17 8.74
C GLU A 203 -14.58 -0.07 9.73
N PRO A 204 -14.89 1.22 9.47
CA PRO A 204 -15.71 1.72 8.36
C PRO A 204 -14.94 2.06 7.07
N CYS A 205 -13.61 1.94 7.06
CA CYS A 205 -12.77 2.27 5.89
C CYS A 205 -12.71 1.12 4.89
N VAL A 206 -13.88 0.64 4.48
CA VAL A 206 -14.07 -0.37 3.44
C VAL A 206 -15.07 0.15 2.42
N ASP A 207 -14.98 -0.34 1.19
CA ASP A 207 -16.04 -0.11 0.21
C ASP A 207 -17.34 -0.78 0.70
N PRO A 208 -18.52 -0.14 0.55
CA PRO A 208 -19.80 -0.76 0.91
C PRO A 208 -20.00 -2.10 0.23
N ALA A 209 -20.67 -3.05 0.90
CA ALA A 209 -20.98 -4.35 0.33
C ALA A 209 -21.71 -4.24 -1.03
N GLY A 210 -21.31 -5.05 -2.00
CA GLY A 210 -21.81 -5.03 -3.37
C GLY A 210 -21.20 -3.92 -4.25
N THR A 211 -20.32 -3.07 -3.71
CA THR A 211 -19.51 -2.16 -4.53
C THR A 211 -18.62 -2.99 -5.45
N GLN A 212 -18.68 -2.71 -6.75
CA GLN A 212 -17.79 -3.34 -7.72
C GLN A 212 -16.41 -2.68 -7.66
N PRO A 213 -15.32 -3.43 -7.44
CA PRO A 213 -13.97 -2.87 -7.44
C PRO A 213 -13.59 -2.39 -8.85
N GLY A 214 -12.98 -1.21 -8.92
CA GLY A 214 -12.41 -0.69 -10.16
C GLY A 214 -11.05 -1.32 -10.46
N CYS A 215 -10.76 -1.56 -11.74
CA CYS A 215 -9.47 -2.09 -12.17
C CYS A 215 -8.30 -1.16 -11.84
N GLU A 216 -8.49 0.16 -11.88
CA GLU A 216 -7.44 1.11 -11.50
C GLU A 216 -7.05 0.97 -10.02
N ASP A 217 -8.04 0.87 -9.13
CA ASP A 217 -7.83 0.72 -7.69
C ASP A 217 -7.16 -0.63 -7.38
N TYR A 218 -7.65 -1.71 -7.98
CA TYR A 218 -7.03 -3.04 -7.86
C TYR A 218 -5.58 -3.07 -8.38
N CYS A 219 -5.34 -2.57 -9.59
CA CYS A 219 -4.01 -2.55 -10.19
C CYS A 219 -3.04 -1.63 -9.43
N GLN A 220 -3.53 -0.57 -8.80
CA GLN A 220 -2.72 0.26 -7.91
C GLN A 220 -2.24 -0.53 -6.68
N VAL A 221 -3.16 -1.20 -5.98
CA VAL A 221 -2.84 -1.96 -4.77
C VAL A 221 -1.89 -3.13 -5.09
N VAL A 222 -2.22 -3.96 -6.10
CA VAL A 222 -1.44 -5.18 -6.39
C VAL A 222 -0.04 -4.86 -6.90
N MET A 223 0.14 -3.81 -7.71
CA MET A 223 1.46 -3.41 -8.19
C MET A 223 2.31 -2.78 -7.08
N THR A 224 1.68 -2.30 -6.02
CA THR A 224 2.38 -1.76 -4.84
C THR A 224 2.79 -2.87 -3.88
N SER A 225 1.88 -3.79 -3.57
CA SER A 225 2.14 -4.87 -2.61
C SER A 225 2.94 -6.03 -3.19
N CYS A 226 2.82 -6.29 -4.49
CA CYS A 226 3.47 -7.40 -5.18
C CYS A 226 4.48 -6.89 -6.22
N ALA A 227 5.71 -6.70 -5.76
CA ALA A 227 6.82 -6.20 -6.56
C ALA A 227 8.03 -7.15 -6.55
N GLY A 228 9.02 -6.87 -7.41
CA GLY A 228 10.24 -7.68 -7.52
C GLY A 228 9.93 -9.13 -7.92
N ASP A 229 10.51 -10.09 -7.19
CA ASP A 229 10.32 -11.52 -7.46
C ASP A 229 8.89 -12.02 -7.18
N LEU A 230 8.07 -11.23 -6.46
CA LEU A 230 6.67 -11.52 -6.18
C LEU A 230 5.71 -10.77 -7.12
N ALA A 231 6.23 -10.04 -8.11
CA ALA A 231 5.40 -9.34 -9.08
C ALA A 231 4.52 -10.34 -9.85
N VAL A 232 3.21 -10.06 -9.88
CA VAL A 232 2.22 -10.89 -10.60
C VAL A 232 1.79 -10.29 -11.94
N TYR A 233 2.27 -9.09 -12.26
CA TYR A 233 2.11 -8.47 -13.57
C TYR A 233 3.41 -7.81 -14.01
N GLU A 234 3.67 -7.81 -15.30
CA GLU A 234 4.85 -7.16 -15.90
C GLU A 234 4.68 -5.64 -15.99
N SER A 235 3.44 -5.17 -16.10
CA SER A 235 3.11 -3.76 -16.26
C SER A 235 1.70 -3.45 -15.75
N ARG A 236 1.44 -2.15 -15.52
CA ARG A 236 0.09 -1.68 -15.19
C ARG A 236 -0.90 -1.96 -16.33
N GLU A 237 -0.48 -1.77 -17.58
CA GLU A 237 -1.31 -2.01 -18.77
C GLU A 237 -1.75 -3.48 -18.84
N GLN A 238 -0.83 -4.43 -18.65
CA GLN A 238 -1.15 -5.84 -18.57
C GLN A 238 -2.12 -6.16 -17.42
N CYS A 239 -1.91 -5.57 -16.24
CA CYS A 239 -2.84 -5.72 -15.11
C CYS A 239 -4.26 -5.24 -15.46
N LEU A 240 -4.39 -4.07 -16.09
CA LEU A 240 -5.68 -3.49 -16.47
C LEU A 240 -6.38 -4.35 -17.53
N SER A 241 -5.64 -4.85 -18.53
CA SER A 241 -6.16 -5.76 -19.56
C SER A 241 -6.71 -7.05 -18.94
N VAL A 242 -5.93 -7.71 -18.08
CA VAL A 242 -6.37 -8.91 -17.36
C VAL A 242 -7.59 -8.61 -16.48
N CYS A 243 -7.55 -7.52 -15.72
CA CYS A 243 -8.65 -7.13 -14.84
C CYS A 243 -9.97 -6.95 -15.60
N SER A 244 -9.91 -6.32 -16.79
CA SER A 244 -11.10 -6.08 -17.62
C SER A 244 -11.77 -7.36 -18.13
N ALA A 245 -11.03 -8.47 -18.21
CA ALA A 245 -11.53 -9.78 -18.62
C ALA A 245 -12.07 -10.63 -17.44
N LEU A 246 -11.86 -10.21 -16.20
CA LEU A 246 -12.39 -10.86 -15.01
C LEU A 246 -13.72 -10.23 -14.60
N ALA A 247 -14.59 -11.02 -13.96
CA ALA A 247 -15.80 -10.46 -13.36
C ALA A 247 -15.41 -9.53 -12.22
N PRO A 248 -15.98 -8.31 -12.10
CA PRO A 248 -15.59 -7.38 -11.05
C PRO A 248 -15.90 -7.93 -9.66
N GLY A 249 -17.06 -8.57 -9.48
CA GLY A 249 -17.50 -9.08 -8.18
C GLY A 249 -17.91 -7.97 -7.20
N GLY A 250 -17.99 -8.31 -5.92
CA GLY A 250 -18.18 -7.37 -4.82
C GLY A 250 -16.91 -7.13 -4.01
N ALA A 251 -16.83 -6.00 -3.31
CA ALA A 251 -15.72 -5.68 -2.40
C ALA A 251 -15.59 -6.68 -1.23
N GLU A 252 -16.67 -7.40 -0.92
CA GLU A 252 -16.75 -8.45 0.08
C GLU A 252 -16.27 -9.83 -0.41
N ASP A 253 -16.04 -10.01 -1.72
CA ASP A 253 -15.63 -11.30 -2.29
C ASP A 253 -14.28 -11.74 -1.69
N ARG A 254 -14.18 -13.02 -1.33
CA ARG A 254 -12.97 -13.60 -0.71
C ARG A 254 -12.54 -14.91 -1.37
N THR A 255 -13.44 -15.55 -2.10
CA THR A 255 -13.20 -16.87 -2.69
C THR A 255 -13.67 -16.97 -4.13
N GLU A 256 -14.47 -16.00 -4.58
CA GLU A 256 -15.06 -15.92 -5.91
C GLU A 256 -13.98 -15.60 -6.95
N ASN A 257 -14.15 -16.08 -8.19
CA ASN A 257 -13.24 -15.74 -9.28
C ASN A 257 -13.52 -14.33 -9.82
N THR A 258 -13.21 -13.32 -9.00
CA THR A 258 -13.52 -11.92 -9.25
C THR A 258 -12.33 -11.01 -8.98
N VAL A 259 -12.44 -9.75 -9.43
CA VAL A 259 -11.50 -8.67 -9.08
C VAL A 259 -11.61 -8.34 -7.59
N GLY A 260 -12.79 -8.46 -6.98
CA GLY A 260 -13.01 -8.24 -5.53
C GLY A 260 -12.15 -9.13 -4.66
N CYS A 261 -12.17 -10.43 -4.91
CA CYS A 261 -11.30 -11.39 -4.21
C CYS A 261 -9.81 -11.06 -4.39
N ARG A 262 -9.40 -10.68 -5.60
CA ARG A 262 -8.00 -10.33 -5.89
C ARG A 262 -7.57 -9.03 -5.22
N LYS A 263 -8.43 -8.02 -5.18
CA LYS A 263 -8.21 -6.77 -4.43
C LYS A 263 -8.05 -7.05 -2.93
N TYR A 264 -8.84 -7.96 -2.36
CA TYR A 264 -8.68 -8.40 -0.97
C TYR A 264 -7.30 -9.03 -0.71
N HIS A 265 -6.85 -9.94 -1.58
CA HIS A 265 -5.51 -10.52 -1.45
C HIS A 265 -4.39 -9.52 -1.72
N ALA A 266 -4.58 -8.57 -2.64
CA ALA A 266 -3.62 -7.50 -2.90
C ALA A 266 -3.41 -6.61 -1.65
N TYR A 267 -4.47 -6.33 -0.88
CA TYR A 267 -4.34 -5.67 0.42
C TYR A 267 -3.65 -6.54 1.46
N SER A 268 -4.02 -7.81 1.54
CA SER A 268 -3.40 -8.75 2.48
C SER A 268 -1.89 -8.92 2.21
N ALA A 269 -1.50 -8.83 0.94
CA ALA A 269 -0.10 -8.84 0.51
C ALA A 269 0.71 -7.61 0.98
N MET A 270 0.08 -6.52 1.41
CA MET A 270 0.83 -5.40 2.02
C MET A 270 1.51 -5.81 3.33
N LEU A 271 0.95 -6.80 4.06
CA LEU A 271 1.51 -7.29 5.32
C LEU A 271 2.15 -8.69 5.20
N ASP A 272 1.69 -9.51 4.26
CA ASP A 272 2.26 -10.83 3.98
C ASP A 272 2.30 -11.11 2.46
N PRO A 273 3.26 -10.51 1.75
CA PRO A 273 3.32 -10.61 0.29
C PRO A 273 3.65 -12.04 -0.18
N VAL A 274 4.43 -12.80 0.60
CA VAL A 274 4.81 -14.17 0.24
C VAL A 274 3.58 -15.07 0.14
N THR A 275 2.65 -14.95 1.09
CA THR A 275 1.42 -15.75 1.08
C THR A 275 0.44 -15.23 0.04
N HIS A 276 0.24 -13.91 -0.09
CA HIS A 276 -0.93 -13.40 -0.79
C HIS A 276 -0.70 -12.93 -2.23
N CYS A 277 0.54 -12.71 -2.67
CA CYS A 277 0.77 -12.19 -4.02
C CYS A 277 0.28 -13.12 -5.12
N GLY A 278 0.54 -14.43 -5.03
CA GLY A 278 0.03 -15.41 -6.00
C GLY A 278 -1.51 -15.36 -6.11
N HIS A 279 -2.19 -15.20 -4.97
CA HIS A 279 -3.65 -15.17 -4.89
C HIS A 279 -4.23 -13.90 -5.52
N ALA A 280 -3.50 -12.79 -5.46
CA ALA A 280 -3.85 -11.54 -6.11
C ALA A 280 -3.57 -11.56 -7.62
N GLY A 281 -2.89 -12.57 -8.17
CA GLY A 281 -2.49 -12.63 -9.57
C GLY A 281 -3.60 -13.07 -10.56
N PRO A 282 -3.29 -13.17 -11.87
CA PRO A 282 -4.23 -13.57 -12.91
C PRO A 282 -4.91 -14.92 -12.62
N GLY A 283 -4.17 -15.90 -12.09
CA GLY A 283 -4.71 -17.23 -11.77
C GLY A 283 -5.57 -17.28 -10.49
N GLY A 284 -5.36 -16.35 -9.55
CA GLY A 284 -6.04 -16.38 -8.24
C GLY A 284 -5.46 -17.40 -7.26
N ASP A 285 -4.43 -18.13 -7.66
CA ASP A 285 -3.73 -19.24 -6.98
C ASP A 285 -4.63 -20.29 -6.32
N GLY A 286 -5.81 -20.50 -6.90
CA GLY A 286 -6.82 -21.38 -6.34
C GLY A 286 -7.51 -20.84 -5.08
N HIS A 287 -7.33 -19.57 -4.72
CA HIS A 287 -8.10 -18.87 -3.68
C HIS A 287 -9.24 -18.04 -4.28
N CYS A 288 -8.97 -17.32 -5.37
CA CYS A 288 -10.00 -16.59 -6.11
C CYS A 288 -10.55 -17.43 -7.27
N GLY A 289 -11.63 -18.15 -6.98
CA GLY A 289 -12.26 -19.16 -7.83
C GLY A 289 -12.38 -20.52 -7.14
N MET A 290 -12.40 -20.56 -5.80
CA MET A 290 -12.76 -21.76 -5.06
C MET A 290 -14.26 -21.98 -5.16
N ASP A 291 -14.70 -22.66 -6.21
CA ASP A 291 -16.04 -23.21 -6.23
C ASP A 291 -16.06 -24.49 -5.39
N ASN A 292 -17.17 -24.74 -4.68
CA ASN A 292 -17.35 -25.94 -3.85
C ASN A 292 -17.42 -27.26 -4.65
N ASP A 293 -17.20 -27.21 -5.97
CA ASP A 293 -17.23 -28.36 -6.87
C ASP A 293 -15.81 -28.78 -7.21
N ALA A 294 -15.42 -29.99 -6.80
CA ALA A 294 -14.03 -30.44 -6.73
C ALA A 294 -13.43 -30.83 -8.10
N THR A 295 -14.02 -30.42 -9.22
CA THR A 295 -13.63 -30.85 -10.56
C THR A 295 -12.62 -29.93 -11.25
N SER A 296 -12.53 -28.65 -10.86
CA SER A 296 -11.49 -27.72 -11.33
C SER A 296 -10.95 -26.84 -10.21
N THR A 297 -9.72 -26.34 -10.38
CA THR A 297 -9.12 -25.38 -9.46
C THR A 297 -9.47 -23.96 -9.90
N GLY A 298 -9.53 -23.01 -8.96
CA GLY A 298 -9.69 -21.59 -9.30
C GLY A 298 -8.65 -21.07 -10.29
N ASN A 299 -7.44 -21.67 -10.27
CA ASN A 299 -6.38 -21.43 -11.24
C ASN A 299 -6.80 -21.74 -12.68
N CYS A 300 -7.39 -22.92 -12.91
CA CYS A 300 -7.82 -23.32 -14.25
C CYS A 300 -9.05 -22.55 -14.71
N ALA A 301 -10.03 -22.32 -13.82
CA ALA A 301 -11.19 -21.50 -14.14
C ALA A 301 -10.78 -20.08 -14.58
N SER A 302 -9.82 -19.47 -13.88
CA SER A 302 -9.32 -18.15 -14.26
C SER A 302 -8.50 -18.18 -15.56
N TYR A 303 -7.58 -19.13 -15.69
CA TYR A 303 -6.77 -19.28 -16.91
C TYR A 303 -7.65 -19.46 -18.16
N CYS A 304 -8.65 -20.35 -18.11
CA CYS A 304 -9.51 -20.61 -19.27
C CYS A 304 -10.41 -19.43 -19.62
N ARG A 305 -10.91 -18.68 -18.63
CA ARG A 305 -11.63 -17.42 -18.87
C ARG A 305 -10.74 -16.41 -19.58
N LEU A 306 -9.51 -16.21 -19.11
CA LEU A 306 -8.56 -15.27 -19.71
C LEU A 306 -8.15 -15.72 -21.11
N LEU A 307 -7.98 -17.02 -21.33
CA LEU A 307 -7.62 -17.59 -22.62
C LEU A 307 -8.73 -17.41 -23.65
N GLU A 308 -9.98 -17.69 -23.28
CA GLU A 308 -11.14 -17.43 -24.14
C GLU A 308 -11.24 -15.94 -24.50
N ALA A 309 -11.03 -15.05 -23.52
CA ALA A 309 -11.11 -13.61 -23.73
C ALA A 309 -9.99 -13.06 -24.64
N ALA A 310 -8.74 -13.50 -24.44
CA ALA A 310 -7.58 -12.98 -25.18
C ALA A 310 -7.36 -13.68 -26.52
N CYS A 311 -7.70 -14.98 -26.62
CA CYS A 311 -7.31 -15.86 -27.72
C CYS A 311 -8.49 -16.53 -28.43
N GLY A 312 -9.69 -15.92 -28.39
CA GLY A 312 -10.97 -16.50 -28.80
C GLY A 312 -10.95 -17.39 -30.06
N GLU A 313 -10.36 -16.94 -31.18
CA GLU A 313 -10.30 -17.77 -32.40
C GLU A 313 -9.49 -19.07 -32.24
N MET A 314 -8.37 -19.02 -31.50
CA MET A 314 -7.56 -20.20 -31.22
C MET A 314 -8.18 -21.06 -30.12
N TYR A 315 -8.83 -20.42 -29.15
CA TYR A 315 -9.59 -21.09 -28.10
C TYR A 315 -10.71 -21.94 -28.71
N ASP A 316 -11.56 -21.35 -29.55
CA ASP A 316 -12.70 -22.02 -30.20
C ASP A 316 -12.28 -23.15 -31.16
N ALA A 317 -11.02 -23.13 -31.64
CA ALA A 317 -10.47 -24.18 -32.49
C ALA A 317 -10.08 -25.44 -31.69
N ILE A 318 -9.84 -25.30 -30.38
CA ILE A 318 -9.33 -26.38 -29.52
C ILE A 318 -10.40 -26.83 -28.52
N PHE A 319 -11.12 -25.89 -27.93
CA PHE A 319 -12.10 -26.12 -26.87
C PHE A 319 -13.50 -25.72 -27.33
N THR A 320 -14.47 -26.52 -26.93
CA THR A 320 -15.88 -26.25 -27.24
C THR A 320 -16.63 -25.60 -26.08
N ALA A 321 -16.05 -25.63 -24.86
CA ALA A 321 -16.59 -25.05 -23.65
C ALA A 321 -15.48 -24.81 -22.60
N GLN A 322 -15.72 -23.91 -21.64
CA GLN A 322 -14.80 -23.65 -20.51
C GLN A 322 -14.48 -24.89 -19.70
N GLU A 323 -15.46 -25.75 -19.43
CA GLU A 323 -15.26 -27.00 -18.68
C GLU A 323 -14.22 -27.93 -19.36
N GLU A 324 -14.20 -27.99 -20.70
CA GLU A 324 -13.21 -28.77 -21.44
C GLU A 324 -11.80 -28.20 -21.29
N CYS A 325 -11.67 -26.87 -21.38
CA CYS A 325 -10.42 -26.18 -21.12
C CYS A 325 -9.92 -26.41 -19.69
N GLU A 326 -10.82 -26.33 -18.70
CA GLU A 326 -10.47 -26.50 -17.29
C GLU A 326 -9.99 -27.91 -16.99
N ILE A 327 -10.64 -28.94 -17.55
CA ILE A 327 -10.19 -30.34 -17.45
C ILE A 327 -8.79 -30.49 -18.07
N ALA A 328 -8.55 -29.92 -19.25
CA ALA A 328 -7.22 -29.97 -19.88
C ALA A 328 -6.16 -29.25 -19.03
N CYS A 329 -6.50 -28.07 -18.51
CA CYS A 329 -5.65 -27.29 -17.62
C CYS A 329 -5.28 -28.05 -16.33
N SER A 330 -6.20 -28.84 -15.76
CA SER A 330 -5.95 -29.57 -14.52
C SER A 330 -4.79 -30.58 -14.61
N ALA A 331 -4.41 -30.98 -15.82
CA ALA A 331 -3.27 -31.85 -16.08
C ALA A 331 -1.93 -31.10 -16.21
N VAL A 332 -1.95 -29.77 -16.28
CA VAL A 332 -0.75 -28.93 -16.44
C VAL A 332 -0.02 -28.79 -15.09
N PRO A 333 1.31 -28.94 -15.04
CA PRO A 333 2.08 -28.68 -13.81
C PRO A 333 1.82 -27.26 -13.25
N GLY A 334 1.56 -27.15 -11.95
CA GLY A 334 1.21 -25.88 -11.31
C GLY A 334 -0.27 -25.50 -11.39
N ALA A 335 -1.16 -26.41 -11.81
CA ALA A 335 -2.60 -26.18 -11.81
C ALA A 335 -3.27 -26.26 -10.42
N ALA A 336 -2.61 -26.86 -9.43
CA ALA A 336 -3.11 -26.92 -8.06
C ALA A 336 -3.18 -25.52 -7.41
N GLY A 337 -4.00 -25.34 -6.37
CA GLY A 337 -3.93 -24.14 -5.54
C GLY A 337 -2.60 -24.04 -4.78
N ASP A 338 -2.27 -22.84 -4.31
CA ASP A 338 -1.01 -22.53 -3.61
C ASP A 338 0.25 -22.90 -4.44
N SER A 339 0.16 -22.79 -5.77
CA SER A 339 1.30 -23.05 -6.67
C SER A 339 2.27 -21.86 -6.74
N GLY A 340 1.87 -20.67 -6.27
CA GLY A 340 2.73 -19.51 -6.13
C GLY A 340 3.09 -18.84 -7.47
N TYR A 341 2.08 -18.37 -8.21
CA TYR A 341 2.33 -17.63 -9.45
C TYR A 341 3.09 -16.32 -9.18
N ALA A 342 4.19 -16.12 -9.90
CA ALA A 342 4.87 -14.84 -10.06
C ALA A 342 5.46 -14.77 -11.47
N VAL A 343 5.62 -13.56 -12.01
CA VAL A 343 6.22 -13.32 -13.34
C VAL A 343 7.64 -13.90 -13.39
N ALA A 344 8.42 -13.74 -12.32
CA ALA A 344 9.81 -14.17 -12.26
C ALA A 344 9.99 -15.70 -12.35
N SER A 345 8.96 -16.49 -12.00
CA SER A 345 8.98 -17.96 -12.00
C SER A 345 8.12 -18.59 -13.09
N ALA A 346 7.51 -17.78 -13.97
CA ALA A 346 6.58 -18.22 -15.01
C ALA A 346 7.31 -18.77 -16.24
N GLU A 347 7.88 -19.98 -16.11
CA GLU A 347 8.65 -20.66 -17.17
C GLU A 347 8.30 -22.15 -17.32
N GLY A 348 8.78 -22.75 -18.42
CA GLY A 348 8.59 -24.17 -18.75
C GLY A 348 7.15 -24.57 -19.10
N ASP A 349 6.90 -25.87 -19.27
CA ASP A 349 5.54 -26.42 -19.42
C ASP A 349 4.79 -26.42 -18.09
N THR A 350 4.41 -25.22 -17.66
CA THR A 350 3.70 -24.95 -16.41
C THR A 350 2.51 -24.04 -16.65
N LEU A 351 1.52 -24.09 -15.74
CA LEU A 351 0.41 -23.16 -15.76
C LEU A 351 0.88 -21.73 -15.52
N ALA A 352 1.96 -21.52 -14.76
CA ALA A 352 2.53 -20.20 -14.54
C ALA A 352 3.03 -19.57 -15.86
N CYS A 353 3.77 -20.31 -16.68
CA CYS A 353 4.17 -19.84 -18.01
C CYS A 353 2.96 -19.48 -18.87
N ARG A 354 1.94 -20.35 -18.89
CA ARG A 354 0.70 -20.11 -19.66
C ARG A 354 -0.09 -18.89 -19.16
N LEU A 355 -0.15 -18.68 -17.84
CA LEU A 355 -0.78 -17.50 -17.22
C LEU A 355 -0.07 -16.19 -17.57
N LEU A 356 1.26 -16.20 -17.63
CA LEU A 356 2.03 -15.05 -18.10
C LEU A 356 1.73 -14.76 -19.57
N HIS A 357 1.74 -15.79 -20.41
CA HIS A 357 1.51 -15.61 -21.84
C HIS A 357 0.07 -15.28 -22.22
N VAL A 358 -0.94 -15.79 -21.50
CA VAL A 358 -2.33 -15.35 -21.68
C VAL A 358 -2.51 -13.89 -21.24
N SER A 359 -1.79 -13.44 -20.20
CA SER A 359 -1.81 -12.03 -19.79
C SER A 359 -1.18 -11.13 -20.85
N ARG A 360 -0.08 -11.55 -21.49
CA ARG A 360 0.52 -10.85 -22.64
C ARG A 360 -0.36 -10.84 -23.89
N ALA A 361 -1.19 -11.87 -24.07
CA ALA A 361 -2.01 -12.04 -25.26
C ALA A 361 -3.05 -10.92 -25.49
N PHE A 362 -3.44 -10.21 -24.43
CA PHE A 362 -4.30 -9.04 -24.55
C PHE A 362 -3.67 -7.89 -25.36
N ASP A 363 -2.35 -7.75 -25.32
CA ASP A 363 -1.62 -6.69 -26.02
C ASP A 363 -0.83 -7.23 -27.24
N ASP A 364 -0.44 -8.51 -27.20
CA ASP A 364 0.25 -9.21 -28.28
C ASP A 364 -0.43 -10.55 -28.59
N PRO A 365 -1.33 -10.62 -29.59
CA PRO A 365 -1.99 -11.86 -29.99
C PRO A 365 -1.03 -13.00 -30.37
N GLY A 366 0.23 -12.69 -30.68
CA GLY A 366 1.27 -13.69 -30.91
C GLY A 366 1.59 -14.55 -29.68
N ALA A 367 1.27 -14.08 -28.46
CA ALA A 367 1.47 -14.83 -27.22
C ALA A 367 0.46 -15.97 -27.02
N CYS A 368 -0.61 -16.04 -27.83
CA CYS A 368 -1.64 -17.07 -27.69
C CYS A 368 -1.13 -18.51 -27.92
N THR A 369 -0.13 -18.73 -28.78
CA THR A 369 0.43 -20.07 -28.98
C THR A 369 1.12 -20.57 -27.71
N ALA A 370 1.88 -19.70 -27.05
CA ALA A 370 2.52 -19.98 -25.77
C ALA A 370 1.49 -20.15 -24.64
N ALA A 371 0.43 -19.32 -24.63
CA ALA A 371 -0.68 -19.48 -23.69
C ALA A 371 -1.32 -20.87 -23.82
N LEU A 372 -1.43 -21.42 -25.03
CA LEU A 372 -1.94 -22.75 -25.32
C LEU A 372 -0.94 -23.90 -25.03
N GLY A 373 0.29 -23.59 -24.61
CA GLY A 373 1.31 -24.60 -24.27
C GLY A 373 2.26 -24.96 -25.39
N GLU A 374 2.40 -24.10 -26.40
CA GLU A 374 3.52 -24.17 -27.33
C GLU A 374 4.74 -23.41 -26.78
N ASP A 375 5.85 -23.43 -27.51
CA ASP A 375 7.07 -22.70 -27.15
C ASP A 375 6.76 -21.20 -26.85
N PRO A 376 7.26 -20.64 -25.75
CA PRO A 376 8.25 -21.19 -24.82
C PRO A 376 7.69 -21.99 -23.62
N CYS A 377 6.39 -22.29 -23.58
CA CYS A 377 5.75 -23.03 -22.48
C CYS A 377 5.59 -24.54 -22.76
N LEU A 378 6.57 -25.17 -23.41
CA LEU A 378 6.58 -26.60 -23.81
C LEU A 378 7.70 -27.40 -23.14
#